data_AF-A0A3P8RVX0-F1
#
_entry.id   AF-A0A3P8RVX0-F1
#
_cell.length_a   1.000
_cell.length_b   1.000
_cell.length_c   1.000
_cell.angle_alpha   90.00
_cell.angle_beta   90.00
_cell.angle_gamma   90.00
#
_symmetry.space_group_name_H-M   'P 1'
#
loop_
_entity.id
_entity.type
_entity.pdbx_description
1 polymer ?
#
loop_
_entity_poly.entity_id
_entity_poly.type
_entity_poly.pdbx_seq_one_letter_code
_entity_poly.pdbx_strand_id
1 'polypeptide(L)'
;MLSLPAADIQELTMILQTVVLSVLLCSVHTFTLQTGQFQTEKSDENLGNTFEDDEFSISTLLDKANVNVGKNADDPLVIFGDIAVPTGLQNADPCTGRAQGCLWPKATDGNVYVPYRISNQYSRRERDEIIRGLRSFAETTCIRFTPLNGQRDFVDIQSSTGCFSFVGRRGGGQTVSLRRQGCIFRQIIQHELLHALGFNHEQTRSDRDQHVRILLQNVIQGMEFNFRRINTRNLGTPYDYNSVMHYGRFAFSRNRQPTIVPIPNENVAIGRATTMSATDILRVNRLYRCNTTATIPAMKPVWRNQVF
;
A
#
# COMPACT_ATOMS: atom_id res chain seq x y z
N MET A 1 -6.34 27.35 98.33
CA MET A 1 -7.30 27.07 97.24
C MET A 1 -7.17 28.24 96.26
N LEU A 2 -6.79 28.13 95.00
CA LEU A 2 -6.67 27.00 94.07
C LEU A 2 -5.43 27.17 93.16
N SER A 3 -4.96 26.00 92.74
CA SER A 3 -3.94 25.64 91.75
C SER A 3 -4.18 26.14 90.31
N LEU A 4 -3.08 26.37 89.57
CA LEU A 4 -2.95 26.06 88.14
C LEU A 4 -1.53 25.54 87.85
N PRO A 5 -1.37 24.36 87.21
CA PRO A 5 -0.07 23.78 86.87
C PRO A 5 0.38 24.10 85.43
N ALA A 6 1.69 24.02 85.25
CA ALA A 6 2.41 24.14 84.00
C ALA A 6 2.01 23.06 82.98
N ALA A 7 1.40 23.46 81.86
CA ALA A 7 1.20 22.60 80.70
C ALA A 7 1.26 23.38 79.36
N ASP A 8 2.03 24.47 79.29
CA ASP A 8 1.97 25.45 78.18
C ASP A 8 3.30 25.68 77.42
N ILE A 9 4.32 24.83 77.57
CA ILE A 9 5.63 25.06 76.91
C ILE A 9 6.11 23.88 76.03
N GLN A 10 5.56 22.67 76.22
CA GLN A 10 5.97 21.49 75.45
C GLN A 10 5.15 21.28 74.14
N GLU A 11 3.94 21.83 74.04
CA GLU A 11 3.12 21.79 72.82
C GLU A 11 3.58 22.84 71.78
N LEU A 12 4.05 24.02 72.23
CA LEU A 12 4.50 25.08 71.31
C LEU A 12 5.82 24.75 70.58
N THR A 13 6.69 23.94 71.18
CA THR A 13 7.96 23.52 70.58
C THR A 13 7.79 22.39 69.54
N MET A 14 6.74 21.57 69.66
CA MET A 14 6.42 20.53 68.68
C MET A 14 5.69 21.05 67.43
N ILE A 15 4.91 22.13 67.56
CA ILE A 15 4.23 22.76 66.42
C ILE A 15 5.22 23.57 65.56
N LEU A 16 6.24 24.20 66.16
CA LEU A 16 7.24 24.97 65.41
C LEU A 16 8.20 24.07 64.59
N GLN A 17 8.50 22.85 65.06
CA GLN A 17 9.37 21.91 64.33
C GLN A 17 8.66 21.20 63.17
N THR A 18 7.34 21.00 63.24
CA THR A 18 6.54 20.35 62.17
C THR A 18 6.21 21.30 61.02
N VAL A 19 6.09 22.60 61.27
CA VAL A 19 5.89 23.61 60.22
C VAL A 19 7.19 23.88 59.43
N VAL A 20 8.36 23.81 60.06
CA VAL A 20 9.65 23.99 59.36
C VAL A 20 10.00 22.79 58.47
N LEU A 21 9.60 21.57 58.84
CA LEU A 21 9.82 20.37 58.01
C LEU A 21 8.92 20.30 56.77
N SER A 22 7.72 20.90 56.81
CA SER A 22 6.80 20.93 55.66
C SER A 22 7.14 22.02 54.64
N VAL A 23 7.79 23.11 55.06
CA VAL A 23 8.28 24.16 54.14
C VAL A 23 9.57 23.74 53.41
N LEU A 24 10.41 22.89 54.02
CA LEU A 24 11.65 22.38 53.40
C LEU A 24 11.46 21.27 52.36
N LEU A 25 10.26 20.68 52.24
CA LEU A 25 9.95 19.64 51.24
C LEU A 25 9.20 20.18 50.01
N CYS A 26 8.86 21.47 49.94
CA CYS A 26 8.21 22.08 48.77
C CYS A 26 9.15 22.83 47.82
N SER A 27 10.45 22.89 48.10
CA SER A 27 11.44 23.40 47.14
C SER A 27 11.94 22.28 46.22
N VAL A 28 11.00 21.57 45.58
CA VAL A 28 11.32 20.81 44.38
C VAL A 28 11.70 21.87 43.34
N HIS A 29 12.96 21.85 42.93
CA HIS A 29 13.44 22.71 41.85
C HIS A 29 12.46 22.61 40.69
N THR A 30 11.93 23.74 40.25
CA THR A 30 11.49 23.90 38.87
C THR A 30 12.73 23.74 38.00
N PHE A 31 13.13 22.49 37.77
CA PHE A 31 13.75 22.15 36.51
C PHE A 31 12.69 22.49 35.47
N THR A 32 12.86 23.61 34.79
CA THR A 32 12.49 23.65 33.38
C THR A 32 13.15 22.45 32.74
N LEU A 33 12.41 21.34 32.66
CA LEU A 33 12.52 20.47 31.52
C LEU A 33 12.12 21.36 30.34
N GLN A 34 13.11 22.11 29.85
CA GLN A 34 13.31 22.13 28.43
C GLN A 34 13.38 20.65 28.09
N THR A 35 12.22 20.07 27.74
CA THR A 35 12.23 19.09 26.69
C THR A 35 12.99 19.84 25.62
N GLY A 36 14.29 19.52 25.52
CA GLY A 36 14.91 19.56 24.23
C GLY A 36 13.89 18.82 23.40
N GLN A 37 13.12 19.58 22.62
CA GLN A 37 13.02 19.20 21.25
C GLN A 37 14.48 18.91 20.86
N PHE A 38 14.88 17.65 21.03
CA PHE A 38 15.53 16.97 19.96
C PHE A 38 14.51 17.05 18.82
N GLN A 39 14.40 18.26 18.25
CA GLN A 39 14.38 18.40 16.83
C GLN A 39 15.68 17.67 16.47
N THR A 40 15.56 16.37 16.21
CA THR A 40 15.81 16.01 14.83
C THR A 40 15.05 17.05 14.02
N GLU A 41 15.72 18.16 13.74
CA GLU A 41 15.70 18.72 12.40
C GLU A 41 16.04 17.52 11.52
N LYS A 42 15.02 16.70 11.27
CA LYS A 42 14.95 15.95 10.05
C LYS A 42 14.79 17.09 9.06
N SER A 43 15.93 17.63 8.65
CA SER A 43 16.00 18.30 7.39
C SER A 43 15.37 17.29 6.45
N ASP A 44 14.16 17.59 5.98
CA ASP A 44 13.55 16.92 4.84
C ASP A 44 14.39 17.29 3.59
N GLU A 45 15.69 17.04 3.66
CA GLU A 45 16.50 16.80 2.49
C GLU A 45 16.02 15.48 1.95
N ASN A 46 15.08 15.56 1.01
CA ASN A 46 15.01 14.82 -0.24
C ASN A 46 16.06 13.69 -0.35
N LEU A 47 15.99 12.68 0.51
CA LEU A 47 16.82 11.48 0.49
C LEU A 47 15.88 10.35 0.04
N GLY A 48 16.28 9.63 -1.01
CA GLY A 48 15.54 8.45 -1.44
C GLY A 48 15.33 7.46 -0.29
N ASN A 49 14.28 6.63 -0.37
CA ASN A 49 14.00 5.61 0.64
C ASN A 49 15.21 4.68 0.85
N THR A 50 15.57 4.44 2.11
CA THR A 50 16.63 3.49 2.50
C THR A 50 16.17 2.05 2.30
N PHE A 51 17.10 1.08 2.43
CA PHE A 51 16.72 -0.34 2.37
C PHE A 51 15.73 -0.74 3.47
N GLU A 52 15.89 -0.17 4.67
CA GLU A 52 15.01 -0.40 5.82
C GLU A 52 13.61 0.18 5.60
N ASP A 53 13.52 1.35 4.97
CA ASP A 53 12.24 1.94 4.56
C ASP A 53 11.50 1.07 3.54
N ASP A 54 12.23 0.45 2.60
CA ASP A 54 11.67 -0.36 1.52
C ASP A 54 11.28 -1.78 1.97
N GLU A 55 11.67 -2.19 3.17
CA GLU A 55 11.29 -3.47 3.76
C GLU A 55 9.76 -3.62 3.92
N PHE A 56 9.08 -2.48 4.07
CA PHE A 56 7.62 -2.38 4.18
C PHE A 56 6.95 -1.93 2.87
N SER A 57 7.71 -1.81 1.77
CA SER A 57 7.13 -1.49 0.46
C SER A 57 6.17 -2.60 0.00
N ILE A 58 5.18 -2.24 -0.81
CA ILE A 58 4.20 -3.20 -1.33
C ILE A 58 4.91 -4.35 -2.05
N SER A 59 5.83 -4.06 -2.96
CA SER A 59 6.56 -5.12 -3.70
C SER A 59 7.39 -6.01 -2.80
N THR A 60 8.01 -5.49 -1.73
CA THR A 60 8.79 -6.31 -0.80
C THR A 60 7.89 -7.22 0.01
N LEU A 61 6.72 -6.72 0.45
CA LEU A 61 5.72 -7.53 1.15
C LEU A 61 5.17 -8.64 0.23
N LEU A 62 4.88 -8.31 -1.03
CA LEU A 62 4.42 -9.25 -2.05
C LEU A 62 5.50 -10.32 -2.35
N ASP A 63 6.74 -9.92 -2.60
CA ASP A 63 7.86 -10.84 -2.86
C ASP A 63 8.07 -11.82 -1.68
N LYS A 64 8.07 -11.31 -0.44
CA LYS A 64 8.14 -12.13 0.77
C LYS A 64 6.95 -13.10 0.88
N ALA A 65 5.74 -12.65 0.55
CA ALA A 65 4.55 -13.51 0.59
C ALA A 65 4.57 -14.58 -0.52
N ASN A 66 5.17 -14.25 -1.67
CA ASN A 66 5.12 -15.03 -2.90
C ASN A 66 6.32 -15.93 -3.14
N VAL A 67 7.32 -15.93 -2.25
CA VAL A 67 8.55 -16.74 -2.35
C VAL A 67 8.31 -18.25 -2.59
N ASN A 68 7.13 -18.77 -2.26
CA ASN A 68 6.74 -20.17 -2.44
C ASN A 68 5.66 -20.41 -3.50
N VAL A 69 5.19 -19.37 -4.18
CA VAL A 69 4.18 -19.51 -5.24
C VAL A 69 4.76 -20.25 -6.43
N GLY A 70 3.98 -21.14 -7.04
CA GLY A 70 4.39 -21.95 -8.19
C GLY A 70 5.29 -23.13 -7.84
N LYS A 71 5.55 -23.38 -6.54
CA LYS A 71 6.30 -24.58 -6.09
C LYS A 71 5.40 -25.80 -5.91
N ASN A 72 4.09 -25.59 -5.70
CA ASN A 72 3.12 -26.68 -5.63
C ASN A 72 2.49 -26.93 -7.00
N ALA A 73 2.10 -28.18 -7.27
CA ALA A 73 1.53 -28.57 -8.56
C ALA A 73 0.24 -27.80 -8.93
N ASP A 74 -0.53 -27.36 -7.91
CA ASP A 74 -1.79 -26.65 -8.08
C ASP A 74 -1.65 -25.11 -8.03
N ASP A 75 -0.45 -24.59 -7.74
CA ASP A 75 -0.23 -23.14 -7.70
C ASP A 75 -0.17 -22.59 -9.14
N PRO A 76 -0.78 -21.41 -9.40
CA PRO A 76 -0.63 -20.77 -10.69
C PRO A 76 0.83 -20.34 -10.91
N LEU A 77 1.24 -20.30 -12.18
CA LEU A 77 2.44 -19.56 -12.54
C LEU A 77 2.17 -18.07 -12.31
N VAL A 78 3.09 -17.41 -11.62
CA VAL A 78 3.04 -15.97 -11.35
C VAL A 78 4.22 -15.27 -12.02
N ILE A 79 3.92 -14.23 -12.78
CA ILE A 79 4.89 -13.33 -13.42
C ILE A 79 4.82 -11.96 -12.76
N PHE A 80 5.86 -11.13 -12.93
CA PHE A 80 5.91 -9.82 -12.30
C PHE A 80 5.64 -9.91 -10.79
N GLY A 81 6.17 -10.92 -10.10
CA GLY A 81 6.01 -11.10 -8.66
C GLY A 81 4.63 -11.59 -8.18
N ASP A 82 3.52 -11.09 -8.71
CA ASP A 82 2.15 -11.29 -8.20
C ASP A 82 1.04 -11.35 -9.28
N ILE A 83 1.38 -11.31 -10.58
CA ILE A 83 0.41 -11.49 -11.66
C ILE A 83 0.31 -12.96 -12.05
N ALA A 84 -0.82 -13.60 -11.74
CA ALA A 84 -1.11 -14.97 -12.15
C ALA A 84 -1.34 -15.06 -13.67
N VAL A 85 -0.78 -16.09 -14.30
CA VAL A 85 -1.01 -16.43 -15.71
C VAL A 85 -1.58 -17.85 -15.86
N PRO A 86 -2.46 -18.09 -16.84
CA PRO A 86 -3.00 -19.42 -17.10
C PRO A 86 -1.88 -20.39 -17.46
N THR A 87 -1.93 -21.60 -16.89
CA THR A 87 -0.98 -22.70 -17.15
C THR A 87 -1.37 -23.58 -18.36
N GLY A 88 -2.46 -23.25 -19.06
CA GLY A 88 -2.96 -24.00 -20.23
C GLY A 88 -2.41 -23.50 -21.58
N LEU A 89 -2.65 -24.28 -22.65
CA LEU A 89 -2.30 -24.03 -24.07
C LEU A 89 -3.02 -22.80 -24.67
N GLN A 90 -2.94 -21.64 -24.03
CA GLN A 90 -3.40 -20.37 -24.57
C GLN A 90 -2.23 -19.74 -25.33
N ASN A 91 -2.35 -19.75 -26.65
CA ASN A 91 -1.40 -19.16 -27.60
C ASN A 91 -1.52 -17.63 -27.71
N ALA A 92 -2.49 -17.02 -27.03
CA ALA A 92 -2.65 -15.58 -26.89
C ALA A 92 -3.19 -15.24 -25.49
N ASP A 93 -2.64 -14.21 -24.86
CA ASP A 93 -3.24 -13.63 -23.65
C ASP A 93 -4.62 -13.03 -24.03
N PRO A 94 -5.72 -13.40 -23.34
CA PRO A 94 -7.06 -12.88 -23.61
C PRO A 94 -7.15 -11.35 -23.68
N CYS A 95 -6.17 -10.65 -23.10
CA CYS A 95 -6.14 -9.19 -23.04
C CYS A 95 -5.23 -8.54 -24.10
N THR A 96 -4.60 -9.30 -25.00
CA THR A 96 -3.71 -8.78 -26.07
C THR A 96 -4.45 -8.21 -27.29
N GLY A 97 -5.70 -8.60 -27.51
CA GLY A 97 -6.57 -7.98 -28.51
C GLY A 97 -7.27 -6.76 -27.91
N ARG A 98 -7.62 -5.75 -28.72
CA ARG A 98 -8.47 -4.60 -28.36
C ARG A 98 -9.91 -4.98 -27.92
N ALA A 99 -10.11 -6.18 -27.38
CA ALA A 99 -11.39 -6.87 -27.31
C ALA A 99 -12.10 -6.63 -25.98
N GLN A 100 -13.39 -6.31 -26.08
CA GLN A 100 -14.43 -6.16 -25.06
C GLN A 100 -14.52 -7.24 -23.93
N GLY A 101 -13.60 -8.21 -23.85
CA GLY A 101 -13.65 -9.34 -22.91
C GLY A 101 -12.93 -9.16 -21.58
N CYS A 102 -11.86 -8.37 -21.49
CA CYS A 102 -11.03 -8.29 -20.28
C CYS A 102 -11.46 -7.25 -19.24
N LEU A 103 -12.43 -6.39 -19.57
CA LEU A 103 -12.99 -5.46 -18.59
C LEU A 103 -14.23 -6.07 -17.94
N TRP A 104 -14.46 -5.72 -16.68
CA TRP A 104 -15.73 -5.95 -16.02
C TRP A 104 -16.83 -5.12 -16.72
N PRO A 105 -18.01 -5.70 -16.98
CA PRO A 105 -19.05 -5.02 -17.74
C PRO A 105 -19.59 -3.82 -16.95
N LYS A 106 -19.77 -2.70 -17.65
CA LYS A 106 -20.45 -1.53 -17.11
C LYS A 106 -21.96 -1.70 -17.24
N ALA A 107 -22.68 -1.52 -16.13
CA ALA A 107 -24.13 -1.53 -16.09
C ALA A 107 -24.73 -0.22 -16.63
N THR A 108 -26.03 -0.26 -16.90
CA THR A 108 -26.78 0.86 -17.49
C THR A 108 -26.89 2.08 -16.58
N ASP A 109 -26.75 1.88 -15.26
CA ASP A 109 -26.73 2.94 -14.26
C ASP A 109 -25.38 3.68 -14.18
N GLY A 110 -24.40 3.25 -14.98
CA GLY A 110 -23.07 3.85 -15.01
C GLY A 110 -22.07 3.25 -14.02
N ASN A 111 -22.47 2.25 -13.21
CA ASN A 111 -21.58 1.52 -12.32
C ASN A 111 -20.99 0.27 -12.98
N VAL A 112 -19.91 -0.25 -12.40
CA VAL A 112 -19.30 -1.54 -12.78
C VAL A 112 -19.40 -2.45 -11.58
N TYR A 113 -20.23 -3.48 -11.68
CA TYR A 113 -20.43 -4.43 -10.61
C TYR A 113 -19.45 -5.59 -10.76
N VAL A 114 -18.64 -5.81 -9.73
CA VAL A 114 -17.67 -6.91 -9.66
C VAL A 114 -18.12 -7.87 -8.56
N PRO A 115 -18.81 -8.97 -8.91
CA PRO A 115 -19.25 -9.95 -7.93
C PRO A 115 -18.03 -10.59 -7.25
N TYR A 116 -18.12 -10.82 -5.94
CA TYR A 116 -17.06 -11.47 -5.19
C TYR A 116 -17.58 -12.49 -4.17
N ARG A 117 -16.74 -13.48 -3.88
CA ARG A 117 -16.90 -14.40 -2.74
C ARG A 117 -15.63 -14.33 -1.90
N ILE A 118 -15.77 -14.43 -0.57
CA ILE A 118 -14.64 -14.50 0.36
C ILE A 118 -14.66 -15.85 1.05
N SER A 119 -13.58 -16.61 0.89
CA SER A 119 -13.36 -17.93 1.50
C SER A 119 -13.64 -17.96 3.00
N ASN A 120 -14.12 -19.09 3.51
CA ASN A 120 -14.38 -19.27 4.95
C ASN A 120 -13.10 -19.45 5.78
N GLN A 121 -11.93 -19.49 5.13
CA GLN A 121 -10.62 -19.57 5.79
C GLN A 121 -10.26 -18.29 6.58
N TYR A 122 -10.84 -17.15 6.20
CA TYR A 122 -10.60 -15.88 6.88
C TYR A 122 -11.41 -15.76 8.17
N SER A 123 -10.74 -15.32 9.24
CA SER A 123 -11.37 -14.84 10.46
C SER A 123 -12.29 -13.64 10.19
N ARG A 124 -13.18 -13.32 11.14
CA ARG A 124 -14.07 -12.15 11.03
C ARG A 124 -13.28 -10.87 10.82
N ARG A 125 -12.21 -10.66 11.59
CA ARG A 125 -11.36 -9.47 11.49
C ARG A 125 -10.69 -9.35 10.12
N GLU A 126 -10.11 -10.43 9.61
CA GLU A 126 -9.49 -10.43 8.27
C GLU A 126 -10.54 -10.16 7.17
N ARG A 127 -11.73 -10.78 7.30
CA ARG A 127 -12.86 -10.52 6.39
C ARG A 127 -13.30 -9.06 6.41
N ASP A 128 -13.32 -8.43 7.57
CA ASP A 128 -13.69 -7.01 7.69
C ASP A 128 -12.65 -6.10 7.01
N GLU A 129 -11.36 -6.42 7.08
CA GLU A 129 -10.32 -5.68 6.34
C GLU A 129 -10.47 -5.85 4.82
N ILE A 130 -10.72 -7.08 4.35
CA ILE A 130 -10.97 -7.35 2.93
C ILE A 130 -12.19 -6.55 2.45
N ILE A 131 -13.30 -6.56 3.22
CA ILE A 131 -14.51 -5.81 2.90
C ILE A 131 -14.26 -4.30 2.89
N ARG A 132 -13.45 -3.76 3.82
CA ARG A 132 -13.02 -2.36 3.78
C ARG A 132 -12.25 -2.04 2.50
N GLY A 133 -11.31 -2.88 2.11
CA GLY A 133 -10.57 -2.74 0.85
C GLY A 133 -11.48 -2.72 -0.37
N LEU A 134 -12.42 -3.66 -0.46
CA LEU A 134 -13.43 -3.73 -1.52
C LEU A 134 -14.31 -2.46 -1.57
N ARG A 135 -14.80 -2.00 -0.42
CA ARG A 135 -15.66 -0.81 -0.32
C ARG A 135 -14.95 0.49 -0.69
N SER A 136 -13.64 0.58 -0.45
CA SER A 136 -12.86 1.80 -0.72
C SER A 136 -12.89 2.25 -2.19
N PHE A 137 -13.10 1.32 -3.14
CA PHE A 137 -13.25 1.67 -4.55
C PHE A 137 -14.52 2.49 -4.82
N ALA A 138 -15.59 2.24 -4.07
CA ALA A 138 -16.86 2.90 -4.30
C ALA A 138 -16.87 4.38 -3.87
N GLU A 139 -15.91 4.78 -3.05
CA GLU A 139 -15.76 6.15 -2.54
C GLU A 139 -15.31 7.14 -3.63
N THR A 140 -14.56 6.66 -4.63
CA THR A 140 -13.87 7.53 -5.60
C THR A 140 -14.01 7.06 -7.06
N THR A 141 -14.65 5.92 -7.30
CA THR A 141 -14.86 5.34 -8.63
C THR A 141 -16.28 4.84 -8.82
N CYS A 142 -16.60 4.38 -10.03
CA CYS A 142 -17.86 3.67 -10.32
C CYS A 142 -17.78 2.14 -10.11
N ILE A 143 -16.67 1.62 -9.58
CA ILE A 143 -16.51 0.19 -9.27
C ILE A 143 -17.31 -0.14 -8.01
N ARG A 144 -18.09 -1.21 -8.06
CA ARG A 144 -18.92 -1.72 -6.98
C ARG A 144 -18.64 -3.20 -6.79
N PHE A 145 -17.84 -3.54 -5.78
CA PHE A 145 -17.70 -4.93 -5.37
C PHE A 145 -18.95 -5.38 -4.62
N THR A 146 -19.62 -6.41 -5.12
CA THR A 146 -20.88 -6.92 -4.56
C THR A 146 -20.78 -8.40 -4.20
N PRO A 147 -21.41 -8.88 -3.13
CA PRO A 147 -21.47 -10.31 -2.85
C PRO A 147 -21.99 -11.12 -4.05
N LEU A 148 -21.36 -12.26 -4.31
CA LEU A 148 -21.77 -13.19 -5.36
C LEU A 148 -23.21 -13.67 -5.11
N ASN A 149 -24.04 -13.54 -6.15
CA ASN A 149 -25.44 -13.95 -6.19
C ASN A 149 -25.78 -14.53 -7.58
N GLY A 150 -25.15 -15.65 -7.93
CA GLY A 150 -25.44 -16.39 -9.16
C GLY A 150 -24.77 -15.87 -10.45
N GLN A 151 -23.96 -14.82 -10.37
CA GLN A 151 -23.19 -14.36 -11.53
C GLN A 151 -22.13 -15.39 -11.93
N ARG A 152 -21.97 -15.60 -13.24
CA ARG A 152 -20.95 -16.50 -13.80
C ARG A 152 -19.53 -16.01 -13.53
N ASP A 153 -19.30 -14.72 -13.74
CA ASP A 153 -17.99 -14.11 -13.62
C ASP A 153 -17.87 -13.42 -12.26
N PHE A 154 -16.86 -13.78 -11.47
CA PHE A 154 -16.68 -13.25 -10.12
C PHE A 154 -15.25 -13.38 -9.63
N VAL A 155 -14.88 -12.57 -8.66
CA VAL A 155 -13.61 -12.67 -7.93
C VAL A 155 -13.77 -13.63 -6.76
N ASP A 156 -13.00 -14.70 -6.73
CA ASP A 156 -12.95 -15.65 -5.62
C ASP A 156 -11.75 -15.34 -4.72
N ILE A 157 -12.01 -14.70 -3.58
CA ILE A 157 -10.97 -14.28 -2.63
C ILE A 157 -10.60 -15.44 -1.73
N GLN A 158 -9.37 -15.95 -1.88
CA GLN A 158 -8.87 -17.16 -1.24
C GLN A 158 -7.57 -16.89 -0.49
N SER A 159 -7.32 -17.64 0.60
CA SER A 159 -6.02 -17.61 1.28
C SER A 159 -5.13 -18.73 0.74
N SER A 160 -4.66 -18.59 -0.50
CA SER A 160 -3.72 -19.52 -1.13
C SER A 160 -2.27 -19.15 -0.77
N THR A 161 -1.29 -19.77 -1.45
CA THR A 161 0.12 -19.41 -1.34
C THR A 161 0.30 -17.99 -1.87
N GLY A 162 0.65 -17.03 -1.01
CA GLY A 162 1.00 -15.66 -1.43
C GLY A 162 -0.16 -14.70 -1.72
N CYS A 163 0.18 -13.51 -2.21
CA CYS A 163 -0.72 -12.47 -2.69
C CYS A 163 -0.62 -12.42 -4.22
N PHE A 164 -1.71 -12.65 -4.95
CA PHE A 164 -1.67 -12.56 -6.41
C PHE A 164 -3.06 -12.40 -7.00
N SER A 165 -3.10 -11.96 -8.25
CA SER A 165 -4.32 -11.76 -9.00
C SER A 165 -4.09 -11.95 -10.50
N PHE A 166 -5.16 -12.19 -11.24
CA PHE A 166 -5.12 -12.11 -12.70
C PHE A 166 -5.33 -10.66 -13.15
N VAL A 167 -4.73 -10.28 -14.28
CA VAL A 167 -5.00 -8.97 -14.89
C VAL A 167 -6.33 -9.02 -15.65
N GLY A 168 -7.32 -8.27 -15.16
CA GLY A 168 -8.64 -8.10 -15.77
C GLY A 168 -9.60 -9.28 -15.56
N ARG A 169 -10.78 -9.19 -16.19
CA ARG A 169 -11.81 -10.23 -16.16
C ARG A 169 -11.44 -11.39 -17.08
N ARG A 170 -11.43 -12.61 -16.54
CA ARG A 170 -11.05 -13.85 -17.26
C ARG A 170 -12.23 -14.67 -17.77
N GLY A 171 -13.43 -14.43 -17.22
CA GLY A 171 -14.61 -15.26 -17.40
C GLY A 171 -14.63 -16.42 -16.41
N GLY A 172 -15.79 -16.73 -15.84
CA GLY A 172 -15.91 -17.64 -14.70
C GLY A 172 -15.41 -17.03 -13.37
N GLY A 173 -15.33 -17.86 -12.33
CA GLY A 173 -14.67 -17.49 -11.08
C GLY A 173 -13.16 -17.38 -11.27
N GLN A 174 -12.56 -16.25 -10.88
CA GLN A 174 -11.11 -16.02 -10.92
C GLN A 174 -10.56 -15.74 -9.53
N THR A 175 -9.45 -16.38 -9.19
CA THR A 175 -8.85 -16.25 -7.86
C THR A 175 -8.16 -14.89 -7.69
N VAL A 176 -8.42 -14.26 -6.55
CA VAL A 176 -7.53 -13.26 -5.95
C VAL A 176 -7.01 -13.87 -4.65
N SER A 177 -5.72 -14.20 -4.62
CA SER A 177 -5.10 -14.75 -3.42
C SER A 177 -4.71 -13.62 -2.49
N LEU A 178 -5.22 -13.67 -1.27
CA LEU A 178 -4.79 -12.81 -0.17
C LEU A 178 -4.42 -13.73 0.99
N ARG A 179 -3.21 -14.27 0.99
CA ARG A 179 -2.70 -15.09 2.10
C ARG A 179 -2.90 -14.35 3.43
N ARG A 180 -3.54 -15.03 4.38
CA ARG A 180 -3.87 -14.49 5.72
C ARG A 180 -2.67 -13.85 6.42
N GLN A 181 -1.50 -14.47 6.28
CA GLN A 181 -0.23 -13.90 6.74
C GLN A 181 0.44 -13.16 5.59
N GLY A 182 0.48 -11.83 5.67
CA GLY A 182 1.26 -10.98 4.76
C GLY A 182 0.43 -10.17 3.76
N CYS A 183 -0.80 -10.57 3.42
CA CYS A 183 -1.59 -9.88 2.38
C CYS A 183 -2.78 -9.06 2.90
N ILE A 184 -3.15 -9.18 4.18
CA ILE A 184 -4.35 -8.53 4.75
C ILE A 184 -4.03 -7.10 5.20
N PHE A 185 -3.61 -6.28 4.23
CA PHE A 185 -3.32 -4.86 4.40
C PHE A 185 -4.05 -4.08 3.31
N ARG A 186 -4.56 -2.89 3.64
CA ARG A 186 -5.38 -2.08 2.72
C ARG A 186 -4.72 -1.89 1.35
N GLN A 187 -3.43 -1.55 1.34
CA GLN A 187 -2.67 -1.30 0.12
C GLN A 187 -2.49 -2.56 -0.74
N ILE A 188 -2.27 -3.72 -0.13
CA ILE A 188 -2.15 -5.00 -0.86
C ILE A 188 -3.50 -5.43 -1.40
N ILE A 189 -4.57 -5.33 -0.59
CA ILE A 189 -5.93 -5.63 -1.03
C ILE A 189 -6.30 -4.74 -2.24
N GLN A 190 -6.01 -3.44 -2.19
CA GLN A 190 -6.24 -2.54 -3.32
C GLN A 190 -5.37 -2.89 -4.54
N HIS A 191 -4.10 -3.26 -4.33
CA HIS A 191 -3.17 -3.69 -5.39
C HIS A 191 -3.72 -4.89 -6.17
N GLU A 192 -4.08 -5.96 -5.47
CA GLU A 192 -4.59 -7.18 -6.11
C GLU A 192 -5.94 -6.98 -6.79
N LEU A 193 -6.78 -6.09 -6.24
CA LEU A 193 -8.05 -5.71 -6.85
C LEU A 193 -7.84 -4.83 -8.09
N LEU A 194 -6.82 -3.98 -8.14
CA LEU A 194 -6.44 -3.23 -9.34
C LEU A 194 -5.95 -4.16 -10.45
N HIS A 195 -5.18 -5.21 -10.11
CA HIS A 195 -4.89 -6.28 -11.06
C HIS A 195 -6.17 -6.90 -11.61
N ALA A 196 -7.10 -7.33 -10.75
CA ALA A 196 -8.39 -7.89 -11.18
C ALA A 196 -9.23 -6.93 -12.06
N LEU A 197 -9.01 -5.62 -11.93
CA LEU A 197 -9.64 -4.58 -12.75
C LEU A 197 -8.90 -4.30 -14.08
N GLY A 198 -7.72 -4.85 -14.29
CA GLY A 198 -6.97 -4.77 -15.55
C GLY A 198 -5.71 -3.89 -15.52
N PHE A 199 -5.19 -3.56 -14.35
CA PHE A 199 -3.98 -2.76 -14.21
C PHE A 199 -2.73 -3.64 -14.04
N ASN A 200 -1.63 -3.23 -14.67
CA ASN A 200 -0.30 -3.80 -14.46
C ASN A 200 0.52 -2.88 -13.55
N HIS A 201 1.71 -3.31 -13.14
CA HIS A 201 2.59 -2.48 -12.31
C HIS A 201 3.11 -1.24 -13.04
N GLU A 202 3.34 -0.18 -12.28
CA GLU A 202 3.74 1.13 -12.81
C GLU A 202 5.11 1.09 -13.51
N GLN A 203 6.09 0.38 -12.94
CA GLN A 203 7.44 0.27 -13.49
C GLN A 203 7.54 -0.57 -14.78
N THR A 204 6.42 -1.18 -15.20
CA THR A 204 6.33 -1.97 -16.44
C THR A 204 5.77 -1.16 -17.61
N ARG A 205 5.33 0.10 -17.38
CA ARG A 205 4.78 0.96 -18.42
C ARG A 205 5.70 1.09 -19.64
N SER A 206 5.08 1.28 -20.80
CA SER A 206 5.78 1.49 -22.07
C SER A 206 6.72 2.70 -22.07
N ASP A 207 6.40 3.75 -21.29
CA ASP A 207 7.17 4.99 -21.15
C ASP A 207 8.09 5.02 -19.91
N ARG A 208 8.17 3.93 -19.13
CA ARG A 208 8.86 3.95 -17.83
C ARG A 208 10.34 4.34 -17.89
N ASP A 209 11.05 4.08 -19.00
CA ASP A 209 12.47 4.46 -19.15
C ASP A 209 12.69 5.98 -19.16
N GLN A 210 11.63 6.79 -19.27
CA GLN A 210 11.69 8.25 -19.11
C GLN A 210 11.63 8.70 -17.63
N HIS A 211 11.38 7.77 -16.71
CA HIS A 211 11.05 8.03 -15.31
C HIS A 211 11.88 7.19 -14.34
N VAL A 212 12.24 5.96 -14.72
CA VAL A 212 13.10 5.10 -13.89
C VAL A 212 14.16 4.43 -14.73
N ARG A 213 15.32 4.22 -14.12
CA ARG A 213 16.39 3.37 -14.61
C ARG A 213 16.34 2.04 -13.86
N ILE A 214 16.34 0.94 -14.60
CA ILE A 214 16.42 -0.41 -14.02
C ILE A 214 17.87 -0.87 -13.98
N LEU A 215 18.34 -1.24 -12.80
CA LEU A 215 19.69 -1.75 -12.56
C LEU A 215 19.66 -3.27 -12.50
N LEU A 216 19.58 -3.91 -13.68
CA LEU A 216 19.49 -5.39 -13.78
C LEU A 216 20.68 -6.10 -13.12
N GLN A 217 21.84 -5.47 -13.02
CA GLN A 217 23.00 -6.00 -12.30
C GLN A 217 22.77 -6.19 -10.79
N ASN A 218 21.73 -5.57 -10.22
CA ASN A 218 21.36 -5.73 -8.82
C ASN A 218 20.18 -6.70 -8.63
N VAL A 219 19.58 -7.20 -9.70
CA VAL A 219 18.41 -8.10 -9.65
C VAL A 219 18.86 -9.55 -9.38
N ILE A 220 18.08 -10.29 -8.60
CA ILE A 220 18.26 -11.74 -8.39
C ILE A 220 18.28 -12.45 -9.75
N GLN A 221 19.27 -13.30 -9.96
CA GLN A 221 19.43 -14.03 -11.22
C GLN A 221 18.17 -14.82 -11.55
N GLY A 222 17.65 -14.66 -12.76
CA GLY A 222 16.41 -15.28 -13.21
C GLY A 222 15.14 -14.49 -12.91
N MET A 223 15.21 -13.40 -12.13
CA MET A 223 14.07 -12.53 -11.80
C MET A 223 13.99 -11.26 -12.67
N GLU A 224 14.85 -11.12 -13.68
CA GLU A 224 14.91 -9.95 -14.57
C GLU A 224 13.62 -9.78 -15.37
N PHE A 225 12.85 -10.85 -15.58
CA PHE A 225 11.57 -10.80 -16.28
C PHE A 225 10.54 -9.92 -15.55
N ASN A 226 10.64 -9.76 -14.22
CA ASN A 226 9.76 -8.90 -13.42
C ASN A 226 9.92 -7.40 -13.74
N PHE A 227 10.97 -7.01 -14.46
CA PHE A 227 11.25 -5.62 -14.85
C PHE A 227 11.05 -5.37 -16.36
N ARG A 228 10.53 -6.35 -17.10
CA ARG A 228 10.24 -6.19 -18.53
C ARG A 228 9.17 -5.14 -18.73
N ARG A 229 9.39 -4.25 -19.69
CA ARG A 229 8.35 -3.33 -20.15
C ARG A 229 7.29 -4.10 -20.93
N ILE A 230 6.05 -3.66 -20.79
CA ILE A 230 4.91 -4.14 -21.58
C ILE A 230 4.30 -2.96 -22.33
N ASN A 231 3.64 -3.25 -23.46
CA ASN A 231 2.98 -2.22 -24.25
C ASN A 231 1.67 -1.77 -23.59
N THR A 232 1.77 -0.89 -22.61
CA THR A 232 0.63 -0.43 -21.80
C THR A 232 -0.21 0.62 -22.51
N ARG A 233 -1.53 0.58 -22.26
CA ARG A 233 -2.42 1.73 -22.49
C ARG A 233 -2.37 2.65 -21.28
N ASN A 234 -1.60 3.72 -21.37
CA ASN A 234 -1.34 4.64 -20.25
C ASN A 234 -2.52 5.56 -19.90
N LEU A 235 -3.63 5.49 -20.65
CA LEU A 235 -4.87 6.26 -20.43
C LEU A 235 -4.65 7.78 -20.30
N GLY A 236 -3.60 8.32 -20.93
CA GLY A 236 -3.25 9.74 -20.90
C GLY A 236 -2.92 10.28 -19.52
N THR A 237 -2.47 9.43 -18.58
CA THR A 237 -2.02 9.87 -17.26
C THR A 237 -0.49 9.91 -17.21
N PRO A 238 0.09 10.80 -16.38
CA PRO A 238 1.52 10.77 -16.11
C PRO A 238 1.95 9.46 -15.44
N TYR A 239 3.26 9.24 -15.43
CA TYR A 239 3.90 8.24 -14.58
C TYR A 239 3.79 8.66 -13.11
N ASP A 240 3.45 7.73 -12.23
CA ASP A 240 3.18 8.00 -10.82
C ASP A 240 4.06 7.16 -9.90
N TYR A 241 5.12 7.77 -9.38
CA TYR A 241 6.03 7.16 -8.41
C TYR A 241 5.34 6.71 -7.11
N ASN A 242 4.19 7.31 -6.77
CA ASN A 242 3.41 7.00 -5.57
C ASN A 242 2.17 6.13 -5.89
N SER A 243 2.11 5.53 -7.08
CA SER A 243 1.09 4.53 -7.39
C SER A 243 1.19 3.35 -6.43
N VAL A 244 0.04 2.83 -5.98
CA VAL A 244 -0.02 1.58 -5.22
C VAL A 244 0.48 0.39 -6.05
N MET A 245 0.55 0.56 -7.38
CA MET A 245 1.05 -0.43 -8.35
C MET A 245 2.56 -0.30 -8.64
N HIS A 246 3.28 0.63 -8.00
CA HIS A 246 4.71 0.82 -8.24
C HIS A 246 5.56 -0.03 -7.28
N TYR A 247 6.56 -0.74 -7.80
CA TYR A 247 7.53 -1.43 -6.97
C TYR A 247 8.39 -0.50 -6.11
N GLY A 248 8.85 -1.01 -4.97
CA GLY A 248 9.88 -0.42 -4.14
C GLY A 248 11.24 -0.39 -4.83
N ARG A 249 12.14 0.40 -4.25
CA ARG A 249 13.47 0.69 -4.79
C ARG A 249 14.36 -0.54 -4.85
N PHE A 250 14.16 -1.49 -3.93
CA PHE A 250 15.01 -2.68 -3.75
C PHE A 250 14.28 -3.97 -4.10
N ALA A 251 13.14 -3.89 -4.80
CA ALA A 251 12.39 -5.06 -5.25
C ALA A 251 13.31 -6.06 -5.96
N PHE A 252 13.25 -7.34 -5.57
CA PHE A 252 14.07 -8.42 -6.13
C PHE A 252 15.60 -8.17 -6.12
N SER A 253 16.10 -7.38 -5.17
CA SER A 253 17.54 -7.09 -5.05
C SER A 253 18.32 -8.30 -4.51
N ARG A 254 19.44 -8.64 -5.15
CA ARG A 254 20.36 -9.71 -4.71
C ARG A 254 21.41 -9.26 -3.71
N ASN A 255 21.65 -7.96 -3.62
CA ASN A 255 22.81 -7.38 -2.93
C ASN A 255 22.44 -6.16 -2.07
N ARG A 256 21.14 -5.98 -1.78
CA ARG A 256 20.59 -4.82 -1.05
C ARG A 256 20.88 -3.47 -1.72
N GLN A 257 21.26 -3.49 -3.00
CA GLN A 257 21.41 -2.28 -3.81
C GLN A 257 20.12 -2.01 -4.61
N PRO A 258 19.83 -0.75 -4.97
CA PRO A 258 18.63 -0.41 -5.72
C PRO A 258 18.53 -1.19 -7.04
N THR A 259 17.35 -1.71 -7.34
CA THR A 259 17.01 -2.29 -8.65
C THR A 259 16.25 -1.30 -9.52
N ILE A 260 15.56 -0.33 -8.91
CA ILE A 260 14.84 0.76 -9.57
C ILE A 260 15.36 2.09 -9.05
N VAL A 261 15.79 2.98 -9.95
CA VAL A 261 16.27 4.32 -9.59
C VAL A 261 15.44 5.36 -10.35
N PRO A 262 14.69 6.23 -9.65
CA PRO A 262 13.96 7.32 -10.30
C PRO A 262 14.88 8.31 -11.01
N ILE A 263 14.39 8.93 -12.08
CA ILE A 263 15.09 9.97 -12.85
C ILE A 263 14.14 11.13 -13.17
N PRO A 264 14.64 12.36 -13.33
CA PRO A 264 16.05 12.77 -13.16
C PRO A 264 16.47 12.90 -11.69
N ASN A 265 15.52 12.96 -10.76
CA ASN A 265 15.80 13.03 -9.33
C ASN A 265 15.80 11.64 -8.70
N GLU A 266 16.98 11.09 -8.42
CA GLU A 266 17.14 9.76 -7.80
C GLU A 266 16.61 9.68 -6.36
N ASN A 267 16.28 10.81 -5.72
CA ASN A 267 15.76 10.86 -4.36
C ASN A 267 14.24 10.75 -4.25
N VAL A 268 13.52 10.67 -5.37
CA VAL A 268 12.06 10.45 -5.33
C VAL A 268 11.76 9.12 -4.64
N ALA A 269 10.85 9.14 -3.66
CA ALA A 269 10.40 7.92 -3.00
C ALA A 269 9.47 7.12 -3.92
N ILE A 270 9.66 5.80 -3.96
CA ILE A 270 8.84 4.85 -4.72
C ILE A 270 8.43 3.66 -3.83
N GLY A 271 7.28 3.06 -4.12
CA GLY A 271 6.80 1.86 -3.42
C GLY A 271 6.31 2.07 -1.98
N ARG A 272 6.12 3.33 -1.53
CA ARG A 272 5.67 3.68 -0.17
C ARG A 272 4.16 3.88 -0.03
N ALA A 273 3.38 3.65 -1.09
CA ALA A 273 1.96 3.89 -1.10
C ALA A 273 1.23 3.03 -0.05
N THR A 274 0.33 3.64 0.71
CA THR A 274 -0.54 2.94 1.69
C THR A 274 -2.00 2.86 1.24
N THR A 275 -2.32 3.50 0.12
CA THR A 275 -3.62 3.48 -0.56
C THR A 275 -3.43 3.87 -2.03
N MET A 276 -4.43 3.61 -2.87
CA MET A 276 -4.50 4.13 -4.25
C MET A 276 -4.19 5.63 -4.32
N SER A 277 -3.34 6.00 -5.27
CA SER A 277 -3.05 7.40 -5.56
C SER A 277 -4.20 8.07 -6.32
N ALA A 278 -4.16 9.39 -6.46
CA ALA A 278 -5.08 10.12 -7.33
C ALA A 278 -4.97 9.66 -8.80
N THR A 279 -3.77 9.27 -9.25
CA THR A 279 -3.55 8.75 -10.60
C THR A 279 -4.14 7.35 -10.75
N ASP A 280 -4.01 6.47 -9.76
CA ASP A 280 -4.63 5.14 -9.76
C ASP A 280 -6.15 5.27 -9.92
N ILE A 281 -6.78 6.11 -9.10
CA ILE A 281 -8.21 6.40 -9.16
C ILE A 281 -8.61 6.97 -10.52
N LEU A 282 -7.85 7.94 -11.05
CA LEU A 282 -8.11 8.55 -12.35
C LEU A 282 -8.04 7.51 -13.48
N ARG A 283 -7.09 6.58 -13.42
CA ARG A 283 -6.96 5.50 -14.40
C ARG A 283 -8.12 4.53 -14.35
N VAL A 284 -8.57 4.13 -13.16
CA VAL A 284 -9.79 3.32 -12.99
C VAL A 284 -10.98 4.04 -13.64
N ASN A 285 -11.18 5.31 -13.30
CA ASN A 285 -12.28 6.11 -13.82
C ASN A 285 -12.23 6.28 -15.33
N ARG A 286 -11.05 6.49 -15.93
CA ARG A 286 -10.88 6.58 -17.39
C ARG A 286 -11.10 5.24 -18.08
N LEU A 287 -10.56 4.15 -17.53
CA LEU A 287 -10.68 2.82 -18.11
C LEU A 287 -12.14 2.36 -18.17
N TYR A 288 -12.86 2.54 -17.06
CA TYR A 288 -14.27 2.16 -16.92
C TYR A 288 -15.26 3.27 -17.28
N ARG A 289 -14.75 4.41 -17.77
CA ARG A 289 -15.54 5.58 -18.18
C ARG A 289 -16.53 6.01 -17.11
N CYS A 290 -16.12 6.06 -15.85
CA CYS A 290 -16.98 6.43 -14.74
C CYS A 290 -17.51 7.85 -14.93
N ASN A 291 -18.80 8.06 -14.63
CA ASN A 291 -19.42 9.39 -14.70
C ASN A 291 -19.04 10.18 -13.43
N THR A 292 -17.78 10.58 -13.31
CA THR A 292 -17.32 11.35 -12.16
C THR A 292 -17.54 12.84 -12.42
N THR A 293 -18.49 13.44 -11.69
CA THR A 293 -18.54 14.88 -11.39
C THR A 293 -17.54 15.26 -10.29
N ALA A 294 -16.81 14.28 -9.72
CA ALA A 294 -15.80 14.51 -8.69
C ALA A 294 -14.70 15.43 -9.24
N THR A 295 -14.60 16.61 -8.64
CA THR A 295 -13.52 17.57 -8.85
C THR A 295 -12.19 16.85 -8.65
N ILE A 296 -11.42 16.72 -9.73
CA ILE A 296 -10.02 16.29 -9.65
C ILE A 296 -9.32 17.29 -8.73
N PRO A 297 -8.78 16.90 -7.56
CA PRO A 297 -7.91 17.78 -6.80
C PRO A 297 -6.77 18.15 -7.75
N ALA A 298 -6.61 19.44 -8.03
CA ALA A 298 -5.62 19.91 -9.00
C ALA A 298 -4.27 19.24 -8.72
N MET A 299 -3.76 18.45 -9.67
CA MET A 299 -2.39 17.96 -9.62
C MET A 299 -1.50 19.20 -9.51
N LYS A 300 -0.81 19.36 -8.38
CA LYS A 300 0.23 20.38 -8.29
C LYS A 300 1.31 20.03 -9.32
N PRO A 301 1.66 20.94 -10.24
CA PRO A 301 2.73 20.68 -11.17
C PRO A 301 4.02 20.44 -10.37
N VAL A 302 4.66 19.30 -10.62
CA VAL A 302 6.04 19.09 -10.18
C VAL A 302 6.89 20.01 -11.06
N TRP A 303 7.40 21.07 -10.43
CA TRP A 303 8.15 22.13 -11.08
C TRP A 303 9.27 21.58 -11.96
N ARG A 304 9.21 21.90 -13.26
CA ARG A 304 10.42 22.04 -14.09
C ARG A 304 11.17 23.27 -13.59
N ASN A 305 12.09 23.11 -12.64
CA ASN A 305 13.13 24.11 -12.40
C ASN A 305 14.37 23.62 -13.16
N GLN A 306 14.59 24.23 -14.33
CA GLN A 306 15.58 25.29 -14.56
C GLN A 306 16.97 24.69 -14.73
N VAL A 307 17.27 24.45 -16.01
CA VAL A 307 18.62 24.36 -16.55
C VAL A 307 19.24 25.76 -16.40
N PHE A 308 20.29 25.86 -15.60
CA PHE A 308 21.44 26.72 -15.84
C PHE A 308 22.69 25.86 -15.72
#